data_AF-A0A2P7EGZ3-F1
#
_entry.id   AF-A0A2P7EGZ3-F1
#
_cell.length_a   1.000
_cell.length_b   1.000
_cell.length_c   1.000
_cell.angle_alpha   90.00
_cell.angle_beta   90.00
_cell.angle_gamma   90.00
#
_symmetry.space_group_name_H-M   'P 1'
#
loop_
_entity.id
_entity.type
_entity.pdbx_description
1 polymer ?
#
loop_
_entity_poly.entity_id
_entity_poly.type
_entity_poly.pdbx_seq_one_letter_code
_entity_poly.pdbx_strand_id
1 'polypeptide(L)'
;MVTATKLKLPLKPSLVATPATDGGLERQKLLQQAETLHQQAQVLAAKGELQEAGLLILKGLDCERRAKARGPQVLGLIKKRE
;
A
#
# COMPACT_ATOMS: atom_id res chain seq x y z
N MET A 1 37.13 18.12 23.21
CA MET A 1 36.35 17.09 22.49
C MET A 1 34.99 17.01 23.16
N VAL A 2 33.94 17.57 22.55
CA VAL A 2 32.59 17.60 23.15
C VAL A 2 31.75 16.52 22.47
N THR A 3 31.41 15.47 23.20
CA THR A 3 30.57 14.37 22.71
C THR A 3 29.10 14.80 22.72
N ALA A 4 28.52 15.00 21.55
CA ALA A 4 27.09 15.27 21.41
C ALA A 4 26.29 13.96 21.48
N THR A 5 25.72 13.67 22.65
CA THR A 5 24.78 12.57 22.85
C THR A 5 23.45 12.93 22.19
N LYS A 6 23.17 12.39 21.00
CA LYS A 6 21.92 12.66 20.28
C LYS A 6 20.77 11.92 20.98
N LEU A 7 19.84 12.68 21.55
CA LEU A 7 18.62 12.20 22.20
C LEU A 7 17.83 11.29 21.25
N LYS A 8 17.58 10.04 21.68
CA LYS A 8 16.67 9.10 21.03
C LYS A 8 15.24 9.48 21.40
N LEU A 9 14.57 10.25 20.54
CA LEU A 9 13.12 10.45 20.62
C LEU A 9 12.42 9.10 20.36
N PRO A 10 11.56 8.59 21.26
CA PRO A 10 10.66 7.51 20.91
C PRO A 10 9.54 8.11 20.06
N LEU A 11 9.61 7.92 18.74
CA LEU A 11 8.44 8.03 17.88
C LEU A 11 7.44 6.97 18.38
N LYS A 12 6.43 7.39 19.14
CA LYS A 12 5.30 6.53 19.49
C LYS A 12 4.51 6.27 18.20
N PRO A 13 4.37 5.03 17.71
CA PRO A 13 3.30 4.73 16.78
C PRO A 13 2.02 4.62 17.62
N SER A 14 1.42 5.75 17.99
CA SER A 14 0.04 5.75 18.49
C SER A 14 -0.89 5.77 17.28
N LEU A 15 -0.98 4.62 16.62
CA LEU A 15 -2.15 4.26 15.85
C LEU A 15 -2.75 3.07 16.59
N VAL A 16 -3.73 3.38 17.43
CA VAL A 16 -4.63 2.41 18.03
C VAL A 16 -5.05 1.45 16.90
N ALA A 17 -4.63 0.19 17.01
CA ALA A 17 -5.13 -0.87 16.15
C ALA A 17 -6.61 -1.05 16.48
N THR A 18 -7.47 -0.25 15.84
CA THR A 18 -8.90 -0.50 15.80
C THR A 18 -9.11 -1.88 15.16
N PRO A 19 -10.08 -2.68 15.64
CA PRO A 19 -10.40 -3.96 15.02
C PRO A 19 -10.60 -3.73 13.52
N ALA A 20 -10.00 -4.61 12.70
CA ALA A 20 -9.93 -4.47 11.26
C ALA A 20 -11.30 -4.09 10.70
N THR A 21 -11.46 -2.84 10.29
CA THR A 21 -12.61 -2.42 9.50
C THR A 21 -12.59 -3.24 8.20
N ASP A 22 -13.76 -3.59 7.64
CA ASP A 22 -13.85 -4.40 6.41
C ASP A 22 -12.93 -3.86 5.28
N GLY A 23 -12.72 -2.55 5.25
CA GLY A 23 -11.79 -1.88 4.34
C GLY A 23 -10.32 -2.33 4.47
N GLY A 24 -9.84 -2.61 5.68
CA GLY A 24 -8.47 -3.07 5.95
C GLY A 24 -8.22 -4.50 5.45
N LEU A 25 -9.14 -5.42 5.72
CA LEU A 25 -9.07 -6.81 5.23
C LEU A 25 -9.14 -6.85 3.71
N GLU A 26 -10.07 -6.11 3.12
CA GLU A 26 -10.20 -6.01 1.68
C GLU A 26 -8.99 -5.35 1.01
N ARG A 27 -8.40 -4.33 1.64
CA ARG A 27 -7.14 -3.73 1.19
C ARG A 27 -6.04 -4.79 1.15
N GLN A 28 -5.93 -5.62 2.18
CA GLN A 28 -4.91 -6.66 2.23
C GLN A 28 -5.12 -7.73 1.15
N LYS A 29 -6.38 -8.14 0.89
CA LYS A 29 -6.70 -9.06 -0.22
C LYS A 29 -6.28 -8.48 -1.58
N LEU A 30 -6.57 -7.20 -1.83
CA LEU A 30 -6.18 -6.53 -3.08
C LEU A 30 -4.66 -6.47 -3.25
N LEU A 31 -3.91 -6.23 -2.17
CA LEU A 31 -2.44 -6.24 -2.21
C LEU A 31 -1.88 -7.64 -2.50
N GLN A 32 -2.43 -8.68 -1.88
CA GLN A 32 -2.04 -10.07 -2.16
C GLN A 32 -2.36 -10.47 -3.61
N GLN A 33 -3.51 -10.02 -4.14
CA GLN A 33 -3.85 -10.24 -5.55
C GLN A 33 -2.89 -9.51 -6.49
N ALA A 34 -2.51 -8.27 -6.18
CA ALA A 34 -1.52 -7.55 -6.97
C ALA A 34 -0.16 -8.28 -6.99
N GLU A 35 0.30 -8.75 -5.84
CA GLU A 35 1.56 -9.49 -5.72
C GLU A 35 1.57 -10.76 -6.57
N THR A 36 0.50 -11.56 -6.51
CA THR A 36 0.40 -12.78 -7.33
C THR A 36 0.35 -12.48 -8.83
N LEU A 37 -0.35 -11.44 -9.25
CA LEU A 37 -0.38 -10.99 -10.66
C LEU A 37 1.01 -10.55 -11.14
N HIS A 38 1.77 -9.83 -10.31
CA HIS A 38 3.13 -9.41 -10.66
C HIS A 38 4.11 -10.59 -10.73
N GLN A 39 3.99 -11.57 -9.84
CA GLN A 39 4.78 -12.80 -9.91
C GLN A 39 4.49 -13.57 -11.21
N GLN A 40 3.22 -13.70 -11.58
CA GLN A 40 2.83 -14.32 -12.85
C GLN A 40 3.38 -13.53 -14.04
N ALA A 41 3.29 -12.20 -14.01
CA ALA A 41 3.84 -11.35 -15.06
C ALA A 41 5.35 -11.54 -15.23
N GLN A 42 6.11 -11.67 -14.14
CA GLN A 42 7.54 -11.95 -14.19
C GLN A 42 7.83 -13.28 -14.88
N VAL A 43 7.06 -14.33 -14.58
CA VAL A 43 7.21 -15.64 -15.21
C VAL A 43 6.93 -15.58 -16.72
N LEU A 44 5.87 -14.90 -17.15
CA LEU A 44 5.55 -14.76 -18.58
C LEU A 44 6.57 -13.87 -19.31
N ALA A 45 7.02 -12.79 -18.66
CA ALA A 45 8.05 -11.92 -19.22
C ALA A 45 9.38 -12.68 -19.42
N ALA A 46 9.76 -13.54 -18.47
CA ALA A 46 10.94 -14.39 -18.59
C ALA A 46 10.83 -15.42 -19.74
N LYS A 47 9.60 -15.80 -20.12
CA LYS A 47 9.33 -16.68 -21.27
C LYS A 47 9.24 -15.93 -22.60
N GLY A 48 9.28 -14.60 -22.59
CA GLY A 48 9.11 -13.75 -23.78
C GLY A 48 7.65 -13.44 -24.14
N GLU A 49 6.68 -13.84 -23.32
CA GLU A 49 5.25 -13.58 -23.51
C GLU A 49 4.89 -12.17 -23.02
N LEU A 50 5.48 -11.16 -23.65
CA LEU A 50 5.43 -9.77 -23.18
C LEU A 50 4.03 -9.16 -23.18
N GLN A 51 3.16 -9.55 -24.12
CA GLN A 51 1.79 -9.03 -24.17
C GLN A 51 0.98 -9.49 -22.96
N GLU A 52 1.04 -10.78 -22.63
CA GLU A 52 0.33 -11.35 -21.48
C GLU A 52 0.91 -10.85 -20.16
N ALA A 53 2.24 -10.75 -20.07
CA ALA A 53 2.91 -10.13 -18.93
C ALA A 53 2.43 -8.68 -18.72
N GLY A 54 2.34 -7.89 -19.80
CA GLY A 54 1.82 -6.53 -19.75
C GLY A 54 0.39 -6.44 -19.23
N LEU A 55 -0.50 -7.33 -19.69
CA LEU A 55 -1.88 -7.41 -19.19
C LEU A 55 -1.94 -7.74 -17.70
N LEU A 56 -1.09 -8.64 -17.21
CA LEU A 56 -1.02 -9.00 -15.80
C LEU A 56 -0.51 -7.84 -14.93
N ILE A 57 0.52 -7.10 -15.39
CA ILE A 57 1.01 -5.90 -14.71
C ILE A 57 -0.12 -4.87 -14.56
N LEU A 58 -0.86 -4.60 -15.63
CA LEU A 58 -1.97 -3.65 -15.60
C LEU A 58 -3.06 -4.08 -14.61
N LYS A 59 -3.38 -5.37 -14.55
CA LYS A 59 -4.32 -5.92 -13.55
C LYS A 59 -3.80 -5.74 -12.12
N GLY A 60 -2.51 -6.00 -11.89
CA GLY A 60 -1.89 -5.81 -10.57
C GLY A 60 -1.93 -4.35 -10.13
N LEU A 61 -1.63 -3.41 -11.04
CA LEU A 61 -1.72 -1.98 -10.77
C LEU A 61 -3.15 -1.51 -10.44
N ASP A 62 -4.18 -2.09 -11.07
CA ASP A 62 -5.56 -1.77 -10.71
C ASP A 62 -5.91 -2.24 -9.30
N CYS A 63 -5.43 -3.43 -8.90
CA CYS A 63 -5.57 -3.92 -7.52
C CYS A 63 -4.89 -2.97 -6.51
N GLU A 64 -3.68 -2.48 -6.81
CA GLU A 64 -2.98 -1.49 -5.97
C GLU A 64 -3.72 -0.16 -5.88
N ARG A 65 -4.23 0.35 -7.01
CA ARG A 65 -5.03 1.58 -7.07
C ARG A 65 -6.27 1.46 -6.19
N ARG A 66 -6.97 0.33 -6.25
CA ARG A 66 -8.15 0.04 -5.43
C ARG A 66 -7.79 -0.12 -3.96
N ALA A 67 -6.66 -0.75 -3.65
CA ALA A 67 -6.17 -0.89 -2.27
C ALA A 67 -5.86 0.47 -1.64
N LYS A 68 -5.29 1.40 -2.42
CA LYS A 68 -5.00 2.78 -1.99
C LYS A 68 -6.27 3.55 -1.65
N ALA A 69 -7.36 3.34 -2.40
CA ALA A 69 -8.66 3.97 -2.12
C ALA A 69 -9.31 3.46 -0.81
N ARG A 70 -8.91 2.28 -0.30
CA ARG A 70 -9.44 1.67 0.93
C ARG A 70 -8.55 1.87 2.15
N GLY A 71 -7.52 2.72 2.04
CA GLY A 71 -6.67 3.10 3.18
C GLY A 71 -7.35 4.09 4.13
N PRO A 72 -6.72 4.40 5.29
CA PRO A 72 -7.22 5.42 6.20
C PRO A 72 -7.44 6.74 5.46
N GLN A 73 -8.70 7.11 5.25
CA GLN A 73 -9.03 8.35 4.59
C GLN A 73 -8.81 9.47 5.61
N VAL A 74 -7.69 10.18 5.47
CA VAL A 74 -7.47 11.42 6.21
C VAL A 74 -8.45 12.42 5.60
N LEU A 75 -9.63 12.56 6.20
CA LEU A 75 -10.58 13.62 5.88
C LEU A 75 -9.83 14.95 6.05
N GLY A 76 -9.43 15.54 4.93
CA GLY A 76 -8.99 16.94 4.86
C GLY A 76 -10.21 17.81 5.13
N LEU A 77 -10.65 17.85 6.40
CA LEU A 77 -11.70 18.74 6.84
C LEU A 77 -11.16 20.16 6.62
N ILE A 78 -11.55 20.76 5.51
CA ILE A 78 -11.37 22.19 5.31
C ILE A 78 -12.17 22.82 6.45
N LYS A 79 -11.47 23.41 7.42
CA LYS A 79 -12.13 24.18 8.48
C LYS A 79 -12.94 25.28 7.80
N LYS A 80 -14.25 25.31 8.07
CA LYS A 80 -15.09 26.45 7.70
C LYS A 80 -14.44 27.72 8.28
N ARG A 81 -14.27 28.75 7.47
CA ARG A 81 -13.99 30.09 8.00
C ARG A 81 -15.31 30.62 8.54
N GLU A 82 -15.27 31.10 9.78
CA GLU A 82 -16.39 31.79 10.43
C GLU A 82 -16.86 32.99 9.59
#